data_AF-A0A9P1I1C5-F1
#
_entry.id   AF-A0A9P1I1C5-F1
#
_cell.length_a   1.000
_cell.length_b   1.000
_cell.length_c   1.000
_cell.angle_alpha   90.00
_cell.angle_beta   90.00
_cell.angle_gamma   90.00
#
_symmetry.space_group_name_H-M   'P 1'
#
loop_
_entity.id
_entity.type
_entity.pdbx_description
1 polymer ?
#
loop_
_entity_poly.entity_id
_entity_poly.type
_entity_poly.pdbx_seq_one_letter_code
_entity_poly.pdbx_strand_id
1 'polypeptide(L)'
;MRIVAMENEAQTEIEEFSEEDFREIYKCLLTIGFAECVEEEADVEKKKLKLRRARLAMRFLVNLVQRSEKFGSSISHESIDLIESLLVVGEFDKEILILLTKTADFGGYLEFQKSTRYSKLLEKVVDSFYKANQKGDSIENDALAYFSIIFEKDYAILANCYAEMKAQNFAKLLGIFEFLIEENCVNSKIHENNLLFCLNLLELICMDNQSYIKSQEKKYPKSVEERKMATVETIKLLVEIVGEMCSNTQMTSKLNEKATTICCIFDILDTILQTEAIFFEYRQNHEFPSENPPKDEKIRKALLEEKRIEEAKKKQPDRPDQPKPARLKRVEESETLSAISQVFLEFWKNVKDEDYGTIGEIKLNCLKAIANLCELSMENKLASCKNGRMGLLSILQCTTRRPIWFFESYAIQKWAIFCVRQLTEDCLENKEVILNLDQPAQPIMDRQKLLSQFGLKSVLEDEKFKLKPIQE
;
A
#
# COMPACT_ATOMS: atom_id res chain seq x y z
N MET A 1 28.25 29.04 -19.59
CA MET A 1 28.74 28.87 -18.20
C MET A 1 28.91 30.18 -17.43
N ARG A 2 29.67 31.17 -17.93
CA ARG A 2 29.87 32.46 -17.21
C ARG A 2 28.58 33.28 -17.02
N ILE A 3 27.77 33.40 -18.07
CA ILE A 3 26.49 34.13 -18.06
C ILE A 3 25.49 33.49 -17.08
N VAL A 4 25.21 32.20 -17.24
CA VAL A 4 24.22 31.47 -16.43
C VAL A 4 24.60 31.33 -14.95
N ALA A 5 25.85 31.64 -14.56
CA ALA A 5 26.27 31.63 -13.16
C ALA A 5 25.93 32.93 -12.41
N MET A 6 25.69 34.05 -13.11
CA MET A 6 25.54 35.37 -12.51
C MET A 6 24.29 36.04 -13.10
N GLU A 7 23.31 36.41 -12.26
CA GLU A 7 22.21 37.35 -12.57
C GLU A 7 20.91 36.85 -13.25
N ASN A 8 19.89 37.71 -13.12
CA ASN A 8 18.51 37.60 -13.61
C ASN A 8 18.40 37.79 -15.15
N GLU A 9 19.45 38.30 -15.81
CA GLU A 9 19.51 38.49 -17.28
C GLU A 9 19.76 37.18 -18.04
N ALA A 10 20.19 36.13 -17.32
CA ALA A 10 20.51 34.82 -17.88
C ALA A 10 19.32 34.13 -18.56
N GLN A 11 18.07 34.41 -18.14
CA GLN A 11 16.90 33.80 -18.76
C GLN A 11 16.75 34.23 -20.22
N THR A 12 16.85 35.54 -20.48
CA THR A 12 16.77 36.12 -21.83
C THR A 12 17.83 35.53 -22.76
N GLU A 13 19.07 35.40 -22.29
CA GLU A 13 20.15 34.81 -23.08
C GLU A 13 19.99 33.28 -23.29
N ILE A 14 19.42 32.56 -22.30
CA ILE A 14 19.11 31.15 -22.48
C ILE A 14 17.99 30.97 -23.52
N GLU A 15 17.01 31.88 -23.56
CA GLU A 15 15.87 31.77 -24.47
C GLU A 15 16.21 32.02 -25.94
N GLU A 16 17.34 32.69 -26.23
CA GLU A 16 17.87 32.93 -27.58
C GLU A 16 18.38 31.65 -28.27
N PHE A 17 18.75 30.62 -27.50
CA PHE A 17 19.17 29.35 -28.07
C PHE A 17 18.03 28.62 -28.79
N SER A 18 18.40 27.89 -29.84
CA SER A 18 17.49 27.01 -30.57
C SER A 18 17.22 25.73 -29.79
N GLU A 19 16.17 24.99 -30.17
CA GLU A 19 15.90 23.66 -29.57
C GLU A 19 17.02 22.65 -29.84
N GLU A 20 17.71 22.76 -30.99
CA GLU A 20 18.86 21.90 -31.31
C GLU A 20 20.03 22.20 -30.37
N ASP A 21 20.30 23.49 -30.08
CA ASP A 21 21.33 23.89 -29.12
C ASP A 21 21.05 23.32 -27.73
N PHE A 22 19.79 23.35 -27.29
CA PHE A 22 19.42 22.79 -25.99
C PHE A 22 19.68 21.29 -25.90
N ARG A 23 19.31 20.52 -26.93
CA ARG A 23 19.56 19.06 -26.96
C ARG A 23 21.05 18.75 -26.91
N GLU A 24 21.87 19.49 -27.67
CA GLU A 24 23.33 19.32 -27.64
C GLU A 24 23.92 19.71 -26.28
N ILE A 25 23.39 20.76 -25.62
CA ILE A 25 23.81 21.14 -24.26
C ILE A 25 23.50 20.03 -23.25
N TYR A 26 22.29 19.45 -23.26
CA TYR A 26 21.94 18.30 -22.40
C TYR A 26 22.90 17.15 -22.62
N LYS A 27 23.05 16.73 -23.88
CA LYS A 27 23.90 15.60 -24.26
C LYS A 27 25.34 15.81 -23.83
N CYS A 28 25.90 17.00 -24.09
CA CYS A 28 27.27 17.34 -23.74
C CYS A 28 27.48 17.31 -22.22
N LEU A 29 26.62 18.00 -21.44
CA LEU A 29 26.76 18.08 -19.99
C LEU A 29 26.56 16.72 -19.30
N LEU A 30 25.55 15.94 -19.72
CA LEU A 30 25.32 14.58 -19.21
C LEU A 30 26.50 13.65 -19.56
N THR A 31 27.03 13.75 -20.77
CA THR A 31 28.19 12.95 -21.20
C THR A 31 29.45 13.31 -20.41
N ILE A 32 29.70 14.59 -20.15
CA ILE A 32 30.81 15.03 -19.27
C ILE A 32 30.63 14.46 -17.88
N GLY A 33 29.42 14.52 -17.31
CA GLY A 33 29.12 13.94 -16.01
C GLY A 33 29.42 12.45 -15.94
N PHE A 34 29.04 11.71 -16.99
CA PHE A 34 29.19 10.26 -17.05
C PHE A 34 30.64 9.82 -17.31
N ALA A 35 31.29 10.39 -18.34
CA ALA A 35 32.65 10.00 -18.75
C ALA A 35 33.66 10.18 -17.60
N GLU A 36 33.59 11.31 -16.91
CA GLU A 36 34.49 11.65 -15.80
C GLU A 36 34.29 10.74 -14.56
N CYS A 37 33.17 10.00 -14.48
CA CYS A 37 32.90 9.05 -13.40
C CYS A 37 33.28 7.60 -13.73
N VAL A 38 33.21 7.22 -15.00
CA VAL A 38 33.48 5.85 -15.44
C VAL A 38 34.98 5.60 -15.63
N GLU A 39 35.76 6.64 -15.97
CA GLU A 39 37.20 6.49 -16.13
C GLU A 39 37.89 6.12 -14.80
N GLU A 40 38.43 4.90 -14.72
CA GLU A 40 39.27 4.46 -13.61
C GLU A 40 40.58 5.27 -13.58
N GLU A 41 40.69 6.18 -12.61
CA GLU A 41 41.91 6.96 -12.37
C GLU A 41 42.58 6.48 -11.08
N ALA A 42 43.79 5.95 -11.19
CA ALA A 42 44.57 5.46 -10.05
C ALA A 42 45.09 6.60 -9.15
N ASP A 43 45.24 7.80 -9.70
CA ASP A 43 45.63 9.00 -8.96
C ASP A 43 44.42 9.63 -8.26
N VAL A 44 44.44 9.59 -6.93
CA VAL A 44 43.36 10.10 -6.06
C VAL A 44 43.08 11.59 -6.27
N GLU A 45 44.10 12.43 -6.50
CA GLU A 45 43.90 13.87 -6.66
C GLU A 45 43.34 14.21 -8.04
N LYS A 46 43.77 13.48 -9.09
CA LYS A 46 43.14 13.58 -10.41
C LYS A 46 41.70 13.11 -10.37
N LYS A 47 41.41 11.99 -9.70
CA LYS A 47 40.04 11.49 -9.53
C LYS A 47 39.14 12.52 -8.85
N LYS A 48 39.61 13.17 -7.78
CA LYS A 48 38.87 14.28 -7.12
C LYS A 48 38.63 15.45 -8.08
N LEU A 49 39.61 15.80 -8.91
CA LEU A 49 39.46 16.88 -9.89
C LEU A 49 38.43 16.53 -10.97
N LYS A 50 38.44 15.30 -11.49
CA LYS A 50 37.44 14.78 -12.44
C LYS A 50 36.03 14.85 -11.85
N LEU A 51 35.84 14.33 -10.63
CA LEU A 51 34.56 14.40 -9.92
C LEU A 51 34.08 15.84 -9.66
N ARG A 52 35.00 16.77 -9.37
CA ARG A 52 34.64 18.20 -9.25
C ARG A 52 34.14 18.79 -10.56
N ARG A 53 34.78 18.46 -11.69
CA ARG A 53 34.34 18.91 -13.03
C ARG A 53 32.98 18.32 -13.40
N ALA A 54 32.80 17.02 -13.18
CA ALA A 54 31.53 16.34 -13.39
C ALA A 54 30.41 16.97 -12.55
N ARG A 55 30.66 17.21 -11.25
CA ARG A 55 29.69 17.86 -10.37
C ARG A 55 29.38 19.31 -10.80
N LEU A 56 30.37 20.05 -11.29
CA LEU A 56 30.16 21.38 -11.86
C LEU A 56 29.27 21.31 -13.11
N ALA A 57 29.48 20.34 -14.00
CA ALA A 57 28.63 20.12 -15.17
C ALA A 57 27.18 19.79 -14.77
N MET A 58 26.97 18.89 -13.80
CA MET A 58 25.64 18.55 -13.29
C MET A 58 24.94 19.74 -12.65
N ARG A 59 25.64 20.50 -11.79
CA ARG A 59 25.08 21.71 -11.17
C ARG A 59 24.78 22.79 -12.19
N PHE A 60 25.61 22.90 -13.23
CA PHE A 60 25.36 23.81 -14.34
C PHE A 60 24.08 23.44 -15.09
N LEU A 61 23.89 22.15 -15.37
CA LEU A 61 22.67 21.64 -15.99
C LEU A 61 21.43 21.91 -15.14
N VAL A 62 21.49 21.62 -13.84
CA VAL A 62 20.40 21.92 -12.88
C VAL A 62 20.06 23.41 -12.89
N ASN A 63 21.06 24.29 -12.86
CA ASN A 63 20.84 25.73 -12.89
C ASN A 63 20.21 26.21 -14.21
N LEU A 64 20.55 25.60 -15.35
CA LEU A 64 19.92 25.92 -16.63
C LEU A 64 18.43 25.58 -16.61
N VAL A 65 18.08 24.38 -16.17
CA VAL A 65 16.68 23.93 -16.06
C VAL A 65 15.89 24.81 -15.09
N GLN A 66 16.49 25.18 -13.95
CA GLN A 66 15.82 26.03 -12.97
C GLN A 66 15.53 27.45 -13.46
N ARG A 67 16.31 27.95 -14.43
CA ARG A 67 16.23 29.34 -14.91
C ARG A 67 15.44 29.50 -16.21
N SER A 68 15.16 28.42 -16.94
CA SER A 68 14.43 28.47 -18.20
C SER A 68 13.51 27.26 -18.35
N GLU A 69 12.20 27.53 -18.37
CA GLU A 69 11.16 26.53 -18.67
C GLU A 69 11.32 25.98 -20.10
N LYS A 70 11.68 26.83 -21.07
CA LYS A 70 11.95 26.42 -22.46
C LYS A 70 13.12 25.42 -22.52
N PHE A 71 14.18 25.66 -21.76
CA PHE A 71 15.28 24.69 -21.63
C PHE A 71 14.83 23.41 -20.91
N GLY A 72 14.10 23.54 -19.79
CA GLY A 72 13.63 22.40 -19.01
C GLY A 72 12.69 21.45 -19.78
N SER A 73 11.81 22.00 -20.61
CA SER A 73 10.87 21.25 -21.45
C SER A 73 11.53 20.63 -22.70
N SER A 74 12.73 21.06 -23.08
CA SER A 74 13.44 20.57 -24.27
C SER A 74 14.26 19.28 -24.05
N ILE A 75 14.21 18.71 -22.83
CA ILE A 75 14.92 17.47 -22.52
C ILE A 75 14.43 16.34 -23.43
N SER A 76 15.35 15.63 -24.09
CA SER A 76 15.06 14.53 -25.00
C SER A 76 14.97 13.18 -24.28
N HIS A 77 14.19 12.25 -24.85
CA HIS A 77 14.11 10.86 -24.39
C HIS A 77 15.46 10.13 -24.50
N GLU A 78 16.35 10.58 -25.39
CA GLU A 78 17.72 10.07 -25.53
C GLU A 78 18.57 10.30 -24.26
N SER A 79 18.21 11.30 -23.44
CA SER A 79 18.91 11.61 -22.19
C SER A 79 18.68 10.56 -21.10
N ILE A 80 17.64 9.73 -21.21
CA ILE A 80 17.26 8.75 -20.17
C ILE A 80 18.39 7.79 -19.87
N ASP A 81 19.07 7.28 -20.89
CA ASP A 81 20.11 6.27 -20.72
C ASP A 81 21.28 6.81 -19.90
N LEU A 82 21.66 8.06 -20.14
CA LEU A 82 22.71 8.75 -19.40
C LEU A 82 22.26 9.06 -17.96
N ILE A 83 21.03 9.53 -17.79
CA ILE A 83 20.47 9.84 -16.46
C ILE A 83 20.35 8.56 -15.61
N GLU A 84 19.81 7.47 -16.18
CA GLU A 84 19.74 6.15 -15.56
C GLU A 84 21.14 5.69 -15.13
N SER A 85 22.12 5.82 -16.02
CA SER A 85 23.50 5.41 -15.75
C SER A 85 24.16 6.25 -14.65
N LEU A 86 23.87 7.55 -14.59
CA LEU A 86 24.37 8.44 -13.54
C LEU A 86 23.79 8.11 -12.16
N LEU A 87 22.51 7.72 -12.07
CA LEU A 87 21.90 7.23 -10.83
C LEU A 87 22.48 5.87 -10.38
N VAL A 88 22.89 5.02 -11.34
CA VAL A 88 23.57 3.76 -10.99
C VAL A 88 24.94 4.02 -10.36
N VAL A 89 25.65 5.04 -10.82
CA VAL A 89 26.96 5.44 -10.26
C VAL A 89 26.82 5.98 -8.84
N GLY A 90 25.76 6.73 -8.53
CA GLY A 90 25.44 7.17 -7.16
C GLY A 90 26.15 8.45 -6.68
N GLU A 91 27.08 9.01 -7.46
CA GLU A 91 27.92 10.16 -7.04
C GLU A 91 27.21 11.52 -7.13
N PHE A 92 26.09 11.58 -7.86
CA PHE A 92 25.32 12.80 -8.16
C PHE A 92 23.81 12.62 -7.98
N ASP A 93 23.37 11.66 -7.16
CA ASP A 93 21.95 11.36 -6.97
C ASP A 93 21.13 12.61 -6.66
N LYS A 94 21.67 13.50 -5.82
CA LYS A 94 21.02 14.77 -5.49
C LYS A 94 20.84 15.67 -6.71
N GLU A 95 21.91 15.95 -7.46
CA GLU A 95 21.82 16.80 -8.64
C GLU A 95 20.89 16.20 -9.71
N ILE A 96 20.91 14.87 -9.89
CA ILE A 96 20.06 14.18 -10.86
C ILE A 96 18.59 14.18 -10.44
N LEU A 97 18.28 13.96 -9.15
CA LEU A 97 16.90 14.02 -8.67
C LEU A 97 16.34 15.44 -8.81
N ILE A 98 17.12 16.48 -8.48
CA ILE A 98 16.69 17.87 -8.69
C ILE A 98 16.44 18.15 -10.18
N LEU A 99 17.30 17.64 -11.07
CA LEU A 99 17.11 17.74 -12.51
C LEU A 99 15.80 17.06 -12.96
N LEU A 100 15.54 15.84 -12.48
CA LEU A 100 14.33 15.09 -12.78
C LEU A 100 13.06 15.79 -12.28
N THR A 101 13.07 16.27 -11.04
CA THR A 101 11.97 17.06 -10.45
C THR A 101 11.67 18.28 -11.30
N LYS A 102 12.68 19.07 -11.67
CA LYS A 102 12.46 20.30 -12.45
C LYS A 102 12.05 20.04 -13.88
N THR A 103 12.60 19.02 -14.53
CA THR A 103 12.17 18.67 -15.90
C THR A 103 10.76 18.08 -15.91
N ALA A 104 10.38 17.28 -14.91
CA ALA A 104 9.01 16.81 -14.74
C ALA A 104 8.02 17.95 -14.52
N ASP A 105 8.41 18.98 -13.77
CA ASP A 105 7.59 20.18 -13.58
C ASP A 105 7.20 20.83 -14.91
N PHE A 106 8.13 20.88 -15.86
CA PHE A 106 7.95 21.45 -17.21
C PHE A 106 7.47 20.45 -18.27
N GLY A 107 6.98 19.27 -17.87
CA GLY A 107 6.39 18.29 -18.80
C GLY A 107 7.37 17.28 -19.42
N GLY A 108 8.63 17.25 -18.97
CA GLY A 108 9.66 16.33 -19.50
C GLY A 108 9.30 14.84 -19.37
N TYR A 109 8.41 14.48 -18.45
CA TYR A 109 7.91 13.10 -18.31
C TYR A 109 7.21 12.58 -19.58
N LEU A 110 6.56 13.45 -20.36
CA LEU A 110 5.91 13.06 -21.63
C LEU A 110 6.93 12.65 -22.68
N GLU A 111 8.06 13.35 -22.73
CA GLU A 111 9.15 12.96 -23.62
C GLU A 111 9.78 11.66 -23.13
N PHE A 112 9.96 11.52 -21.82
CA PHE A 112 10.52 10.32 -21.23
C PHE A 112 9.72 9.04 -21.52
N GLN A 113 8.38 9.12 -21.52
CA GLN A 113 7.51 8.01 -21.90
C GLN A 113 7.78 7.44 -23.31
N LYS A 114 8.41 8.20 -24.21
CA LYS A 114 8.78 7.72 -25.55
C LYS A 114 9.93 6.70 -25.50
N SER A 115 10.69 6.65 -24.41
CA SER A 115 11.77 5.68 -24.22
C SER A 115 11.30 4.44 -23.47
N THR A 116 11.66 3.28 -24.01
CA THR A 116 11.46 1.97 -23.35
C THR A 116 12.25 1.80 -22.04
N ARG A 117 13.14 2.75 -21.69
CA ARG A 117 13.93 2.74 -20.47
C ARG A 117 13.38 3.62 -19.35
N TYR A 118 12.26 4.32 -19.58
CA TYR A 118 11.69 5.19 -18.57
C TYR A 118 11.30 4.43 -17.29
N SER A 119 10.68 3.26 -17.41
CA SER A 119 10.39 2.39 -16.26
C SER A 119 11.65 2.01 -15.49
N LYS A 120 12.75 1.68 -16.16
CA LYS A 120 14.04 1.38 -15.50
C LYS A 120 14.62 2.58 -14.77
N LEU A 121 14.53 3.77 -15.36
CA LEU A 121 14.93 5.01 -14.70
C LEU A 121 14.13 5.21 -13.40
N LEU A 122 12.81 5.01 -13.44
CA LEU A 122 11.96 5.09 -12.26
C LEU A 122 12.33 4.03 -11.21
N GLU A 123 12.67 2.79 -11.61
CA GLU A 123 13.19 1.77 -10.69
C GLU A 123 14.45 2.26 -9.96
N LYS A 124 15.35 2.99 -10.65
CA LYS A 124 16.54 3.58 -10.01
C LYS A 124 16.19 4.69 -9.02
N VAL A 125 15.22 5.52 -9.34
CA VAL A 125 14.75 6.57 -8.42
C VAL A 125 14.11 5.95 -7.17
N VAL A 126 13.31 4.89 -7.32
CA VAL A 126 12.77 4.10 -6.20
C VAL A 126 13.91 3.53 -5.35
N ASP A 127 14.91 2.91 -5.97
CA ASP A 127 16.05 2.36 -5.23
C ASP A 127 16.84 3.45 -4.48
N SER A 128 17.00 4.65 -5.06
CA SER A 128 17.65 5.78 -4.39
C SER A 128 16.84 6.26 -3.16
N PHE A 129 15.51 6.31 -3.25
CA PHE A 129 14.64 6.64 -2.11
C PHE A 129 14.85 5.68 -0.93
N TYR A 130 14.74 4.36 -1.17
CA TYR A 130 14.88 3.37 -0.09
C TYR A 130 16.30 3.28 0.48
N LYS A 131 17.34 3.58 -0.32
CA LYS A 131 18.72 3.70 0.17
C LYS A 131 18.91 4.92 1.07
N ALA A 132 18.25 6.03 0.75
CA ALA A 132 18.36 7.30 1.49
C ALA A 132 17.59 7.27 2.82
N ASN A 133 16.42 6.65 2.85
CA ASN A 133 15.59 6.51 4.05
C ASN A 133 16.34 5.77 5.18
N GLN A 134 17.19 4.79 4.83
CA GLN A 134 18.07 4.12 5.80
C GLN A 134 19.13 5.03 6.46
N LYS A 135 19.40 6.21 5.88
CA LYS A 135 20.45 7.14 6.31
C LYS A 135 19.93 8.49 6.79
N GLY A 136 18.64 8.79 6.61
CA GLY A 136 18.05 10.09 6.93
C GLY A 136 18.57 11.24 6.05
N ASP A 137 18.81 10.97 4.76
CA ASP A 137 19.46 11.88 3.82
C ASP A 137 18.46 12.81 3.08
N SER A 138 18.93 14.01 2.66
CA SER A 138 18.11 14.96 1.87
C SER A 138 17.61 14.40 0.53
N ILE A 139 18.21 13.31 0.06
CA ILE A 139 17.88 12.60 -1.18
C ILE A 139 16.45 12.05 -1.14
N GLU A 140 15.97 11.66 0.05
CA GLU A 140 14.61 11.15 0.25
C GLU A 140 13.56 12.19 -0.17
N ASN A 141 13.72 13.43 0.29
CA ASN A 141 12.83 14.54 -0.04
C ASN A 141 12.85 14.89 -1.53
N ASP A 142 14.03 14.83 -2.17
CA ASP A 142 14.16 15.12 -3.60
C ASP A 142 13.45 14.05 -4.45
N ALA A 143 13.54 12.77 -4.05
CA ALA A 143 12.83 11.67 -4.70
C ALA A 143 11.30 11.74 -4.49
N LEU A 144 10.86 12.07 -3.27
CA LEU A 144 9.45 12.29 -2.96
C LEU A 144 8.87 13.46 -3.77
N ALA A 145 9.61 14.56 -3.89
CA ALA A 145 9.20 15.70 -4.72
C ALA A 145 9.03 15.30 -6.18
N TYR A 146 9.95 14.51 -6.73
CA TYR A 146 9.82 13.99 -8.09
C TYR A 146 8.57 13.12 -8.25
N PHE A 147 8.36 12.14 -7.37
CA PHE A 147 7.18 11.26 -7.44
C PHE A 147 5.87 12.01 -7.21
N SER A 148 5.85 13.02 -6.34
CA SER A 148 4.67 13.88 -6.16
C SER A 148 4.25 14.55 -7.47
N ILE A 149 5.20 15.06 -8.25
CA ILE A 149 4.91 15.69 -9.56
C ILE A 149 4.42 14.64 -10.56
N ILE A 150 5.09 13.49 -10.62
CA ILE A 150 4.74 12.44 -11.58
C ILE A 150 3.37 11.84 -11.28
N PHE A 151 3.04 11.56 -10.02
CA PHE A 151 1.71 11.04 -9.66
C PHE A 151 0.58 12.06 -9.88
N GLU A 152 0.89 13.36 -9.90
CA GLU A 152 -0.04 14.43 -10.26
C GLU A 152 -0.21 14.59 -11.77
N LYS A 153 0.89 14.61 -12.54
CA LYS A 153 0.88 15.01 -13.95
C LYS A 153 0.83 13.82 -14.92
N ASP A 154 1.45 12.70 -14.58
CA ASP A 154 1.41 11.48 -15.38
C ASP A 154 0.25 10.59 -14.93
N TYR A 155 -0.85 10.67 -15.67
CA TYR A 155 -2.08 9.96 -15.35
C TYR A 155 -1.99 8.43 -15.56
N ALA A 156 -0.98 7.94 -16.27
CA ALA A 156 -0.83 6.52 -16.60
C ALA A 156 0.38 5.88 -15.91
N ILE A 157 1.10 6.63 -15.06
CA ILE A 157 2.35 6.18 -14.45
C ILE A 157 2.21 4.83 -13.75
N LEU A 158 1.20 4.64 -12.90
CA LEU A 158 1.03 3.39 -12.17
C LEU A 158 0.70 2.22 -13.11
N ALA A 159 -0.12 2.46 -14.14
CA ALA A 159 -0.45 1.45 -15.13
C ALA A 159 0.77 1.05 -15.99
N ASN A 160 1.56 2.02 -16.42
CA ASN A 160 2.77 1.80 -17.21
C ASN A 160 3.85 1.10 -16.38
N CYS A 161 4.11 1.57 -15.17
CA CYS A 161 5.04 0.95 -14.22
C CYS A 161 4.59 -0.47 -13.86
N TYR A 162 3.29 -0.69 -13.64
CA TYR A 162 2.78 -2.04 -13.44
C TYR A 162 3.09 -2.92 -14.63
N ALA A 163 2.86 -2.46 -15.87
CA ALA A 163 3.10 -3.26 -17.08
C ALA A 163 4.57 -3.63 -17.29
N GLU A 164 5.50 -2.72 -16.99
CA GLU A 164 6.92 -2.83 -17.36
C GLU A 164 7.86 -3.24 -16.22
N MET A 165 7.59 -2.82 -14.99
CA MET A 165 8.47 -3.10 -13.84
C MET A 165 8.29 -4.51 -13.30
N LYS A 166 9.31 -4.98 -12.57
CA LYS A 166 9.17 -6.16 -11.72
C LYS A 166 8.22 -5.84 -10.56
N ALA A 167 7.41 -6.79 -10.13
CA ALA A 167 6.45 -6.59 -9.03
C ALA A 167 7.08 -6.15 -7.70
N GLN A 168 8.32 -6.53 -7.39
CA GLN A 168 9.03 -6.05 -6.19
C GLN A 168 9.31 -4.55 -6.28
N ASN A 169 9.75 -4.07 -7.44
CA ASN A 169 9.98 -2.65 -7.67
C ASN A 169 8.66 -1.88 -7.75
N PHE A 170 7.63 -2.51 -8.33
CA PHE A 170 6.29 -1.94 -8.35
C PHE A 170 5.66 -1.85 -6.96
N ALA A 171 5.86 -2.86 -6.09
CA ALA A 171 5.42 -2.82 -4.70
C ALA A 171 6.13 -1.70 -3.93
N LYS A 172 7.44 -1.53 -4.11
CA LYS A 172 8.18 -0.37 -3.59
C LYS A 172 7.64 0.97 -4.10
N LEU A 173 7.31 1.06 -5.40
CA LEU A 173 6.68 2.27 -5.96
C LEU A 173 5.31 2.54 -5.34
N LEU A 174 4.51 1.50 -5.12
CA LEU A 174 3.24 1.60 -4.39
C LEU A 174 3.45 2.02 -2.94
N GLY A 175 4.55 1.62 -2.29
CA GLY A 175 4.93 2.09 -0.95
C GLY A 175 5.22 3.60 -0.94
N ILE A 176 5.92 4.13 -1.95
CA ILE A 176 6.11 5.58 -2.07
C ILE A 176 4.78 6.29 -2.33
N PHE A 177 3.92 5.71 -3.16
CA PHE A 177 2.59 6.26 -3.45
C PHE A 177 1.71 6.30 -2.20
N GLU A 178 1.72 5.22 -1.41
CA GLU A 178 1.02 5.10 -0.14
C GLU A 178 1.53 6.15 0.87
N PHE A 179 2.85 6.27 1.03
CA PHE A 179 3.46 7.31 1.87
C PHE A 179 3.02 8.73 1.49
N LEU A 180 2.96 9.04 0.19
CA LEU A 180 2.50 10.36 -0.30
C LEU A 180 1.00 10.61 -0.07
N ILE A 181 0.20 9.55 0.05
CA ILE A 181 -1.21 9.64 0.43
C ILE A 181 -1.33 9.84 1.95
N GLU A 182 -0.61 9.04 2.75
CA GLU A 182 -0.68 9.06 4.22
C GLU A 182 -0.19 10.39 4.81
N GLU A 183 0.95 10.91 4.35
CA GLU A 183 1.53 12.15 4.89
C GLU A 183 0.63 13.37 4.68
N ASN A 184 -0.49 13.23 3.96
CA ASN A 184 -1.50 14.27 3.80
C ASN A 184 -0.79 15.58 3.43
N CYS A 185 0.21 15.50 2.54
CA CYS A 185 0.80 16.68 1.92
C CYS A 185 -0.40 17.47 1.42
N VAL A 186 -0.73 18.57 2.10
CA VAL A 186 -2.10 19.14 2.23
C VAL A 186 -2.71 19.58 0.89
N ASN A 187 -2.00 19.38 -0.22
CA ASN A 187 -2.41 19.58 -1.60
C ASN A 187 -1.79 18.53 -2.57
N SER A 188 -1.59 17.26 -2.18
CA SER A 188 -1.11 16.23 -3.12
C SER A 188 -2.21 15.98 -4.15
N LYS A 189 -2.08 16.64 -5.30
CA LYS A 189 -2.99 16.53 -6.44
C LYS A 189 -2.71 15.22 -7.19
N ILE A 190 -2.77 14.10 -6.50
CA ILE A 190 -2.63 12.80 -7.15
C ILE A 190 -3.70 12.69 -8.23
N HIS A 191 -3.28 12.34 -9.44
CA HIS A 191 -4.18 12.23 -10.56
C HIS A 191 -5.20 11.11 -10.33
N GLU A 192 -6.48 11.37 -10.63
CA GLU A 192 -7.59 10.46 -10.36
C GLU A 192 -7.40 9.07 -10.98
N ASN A 193 -6.84 8.99 -12.19
CA ASN A 193 -6.52 7.74 -12.87
C ASN A 193 -5.57 6.83 -12.08
N ASN A 194 -4.62 7.40 -11.31
CA ASN A 194 -3.70 6.62 -10.48
C ASN A 194 -4.45 5.99 -9.28
N LEU A 195 -5.38 6.73 -8.68
CA LEU A 195 -6.26 6.21 -7.63
C LEU A 195 -7.18 5.11 -8.18
N LEU A 196 -7.82 5.36 -9.32
CA LEU A 196 -8.70 4.38 -9.98
C LEU A 196 -7.95 3.12 -10.39
N PHE A 197 -6.69 3.26 -10.80
CA PHE A 197 -5.82 2.11 -11.07
C PHE A 197 -5.65 1.22 -9.83
N CYS A 198 -5.39 1.80 -8.65
CA CYS A 198 -5.29 1.02 -7.40
C CYS A 198 -6.58 0.26 -7.09
N LEU A 199 -7.75 0.89 -7.25
CA LEU A 199 -9.05 0.23 -7.06
C LEU A 199 -9.26 -0.93 -8.05
N ASN A 200 -8.97 -0.69 -9.33
CA ASN A 200 -9.07 -1.72 -10.36
C ASN A 200 -8.10 -2.88 -10.14
N LEU A 201 -6.88 -2.60 -9.66
CA LEU A 201 -5.90 -3.63 -9.37
C LEU A 201 -6.34 -4.51 -8.19
N LEU A 202 -6.91 -3.89 -7.15
CA LEU A 202 -7.48 -4.62 -6.01
C LEU A 202 -8.64 -5.51 -6.45
N GLU A 203 -9.54 -4.97 -7.27
CA GLU A 203 -10.68 -5.70 -7.85
C GLU A 203 -10.19 -6.87 -8.72
N LEU A 204 -9.18 -6.65 -9.56
CA LEU A 204 -8.57 -7.69 -10.40
C LEU A 204 -8.01 -8.84 -9.53
N ILE A 205 -7.29 -8.51 -8.45
CA ILE A 205 -6.74 -9.52 -7.53
C ILE A 205 -7.86 -10.35 -6.89
N CYS A 206 -8.92 -9.68 -6.39
CA CYS A 206 -9.98 -10.36 -5.63
C CYS A 206 -10.97 -11.14 -6.52
N MET A 207 -11.33 -10.57 -7.68
CA MET A 207 -12.38 -11.10 -8.55
C MET A 207 -11.85 -11.98 -9.68
N ASP A 208 -10.61 -11.77 -10.15
CA ASP A 208 -10.00 -12.55 -11.22
C ASP A 208 -8.48 -12.75 -10.99
N ASN A 209 -8.17 -13.44 -9.89
CA ASN A 209 -6.79 -13.76 -9.51
C ASN A 209 -6.05 -14.55 -10.62
N GLN A 210 -6.76 -15.35 -11.43
CA GLN A 210 -6.12 -16.08 -12.52
C GLN A 210 -5.56 -15.13 -13.59
N SER A 211 -6.33 -14.12 -13.99
CA SER A 211 -5.84 -13.07 -14.91
C SER A 211 -4.73 -12.23 -14.29
N TYR A 212 -4.81 -11.94 -12.98
CA TYR A 212 -3.72 -11.30 -12.25
C TYR A 212 -2.43 -12.13 -12.31
N ILE A 213 -2.47 -13.42 -11.96
CA ILE A 213 -1.29 -14.30 -11.98
C ILE A 213 -0.71 -14.40 -13.40
N LYS A 214 -1.55 -14.57 -14.43
CA LYS A 214 -1.09 -14.60 -15.83
C LYS A 214 -0.38 -13.32 -16.26
N SER A 215 -0.81 -12.17 -15.75
CA SER A 215 -0.13 -10.89 -16.02
C SER A 215 1.25 -10.82 -15.35
N GLN A 216 1.40 -11.48 -14.20
CA GLN A 216 2.66 -11.59 -13.45
C GLN A 216 3.60 -12.66 -14.02
N GLU A 217 3.09 -13.73 -14.63
CA GLU A 217 3.90 -14.79 -15.23
C GLU A 217 4.87 -14.28 -16.30
N LYS A 218 4.44 -13.29 -17.09
CA LYS A 218 5.30 -12.63 -18.08
C LYS A 218 6.46 -11.85 -17.45
N LYS A 219 6.29 -11.36 -16.21
CA LYS A 219 7.25 -10.53 -15.48
C LYS A 219 8.20 -11.35 -14.62
N TYR A 220 7.78 -12.54 -14.18
CA TYR A 220 8.51 -13.45 -13.30
C TYR A 220 8.64 -14.85 -13.89
N PRO A 221 9.64 -15.08 -14.77
CA PRO A 221 9.91 -16.42 -15.27
C PRO A 221 10.63 -17.34 -14.27
N LYS A 222 11.09 -16.87 -13.10
CA LYS A 222 12.12 -17.59 -12.31
C LYS A 222 11.76 -18.10 -10.90
N SER A 223 10.73 -17.60 -10.19
CA SER A 223 10.28 -18.20 -8.92
C SER A 223 8.80 -17.93 -8.64
N VAL A 224 8.09 -18.98 -8.22
CA VAL A 224 6.67 -18.92 -7.82
C VAL A 224 6.54 -18.19 -6.48
N GLU A 225 7.50 -18.38 -5.59
CA GLU A 225 7.57 -17.82 -4.24
C GLU A 225 7.69 -16.30 -4.29
N GLU A 226 8.56 -15.76 -5.15
CA GLU A 226 8.71 -14.31 -5.33
C GLU A 226 7.38 -13.64 -5.76
N ARG A 227 6.62 -14.31 -6.63
CA ARG A 227 5.29 -13.81 -7.05
C ARG A 227 4.30 -13.79 -5.90
N LYS A 228 4.29 -14.83 -5.07
CA LYS A 228 3.41 -14.93 -3.90
C LYS A 228 3.72 -13.84 -2.88
N MET A 229 4.99 -13.61 -2.58
CA MET A 229 5.44 -12.52 -1.69
C MET A 229 5.01 -11.15 -2.22
N ALA A 230 5.28 -10.87 -3.50
CA ALA A 230 4.89 -9.61 -4.12
C ALA A 230 3.37 -9.41 -4.14
N THR A 231 2.59 -10.50 -4.27
CA THR A 231 1.12 -10.44 -4.21
C THR A 231 0.65 -10.00 -2.84
N VAL A 232 1.19 -10.58 -1.76
CA VAL A 232 0.85 -10.19 -0.38
C VAL A 232 1.19 -8.73 -0.11
N GLU A 233 2.40 -8.30 -0.50
CA GLU A 233 2.85 -6.91 -0.33
C GLU A 233 1.98 -5.93 -1.13
N THR A 234 1.63 -6.29 -2.36
CA THR A 234 0.71 -5.49 -3.19
C THR A 234 -0.67 -5.37 -2.53
N ILE A 235 -1.24 -6.48 -2.03
CA ILE A 235 -2.54 -6.45 -1.33
C ILE A 235 -2.47 -5.56 -0.10
N LYS A 236 -1.42 -5.68 0.71
CA LYS A 236 -1.20 -4.84 1.90
C LYS A 236 -1.29 -3.35 1.53
N LEU A 237 -0.46 -2.92 0.58
CA LEU A 237 -0.37 -1.53 0.16
C LEU A 237 -1.67 -1.02 -0.45
N LEU A 238 -2.35 -1.83 -1.29
CA LEU A 238 -3.63 -1.42 -1.89
C LEU A 238 -4.73 -1.24 -0.84
N VAL A 239 -4.83 -2.13 0.15
CA VAL A 239 -5.82 -2.00 1.24
C VAL A 239 -5.56 -0.75 2.07
N GLU A 240 -4.29 -0.45 2.35
CA GLU A 240 -3.86 0.74 3.07
C GLU A 240 -4.17 2.03 2.30
N ILE A 241 -3.79 2.10 1.02
CA ILE A 241 -4.14 3.20 0.10
C ILE A 241 -5.65 3.44 0.09
N VAL A 242 -6.47 2.39 -0.03
CA VAL A 242 -7.93 2.52 -0.01
C VAL A 242 -8.42 3.09 1.32
N GLY A 243 -7.85 2.66 2.44
CA GLY A 243 -8.15 3.19 3.76
C GLY A 243 -7.89 4.69 3.86
N GLU A 244 -6.72 5.14 3.39
CA GLU A 244 -6.32 6.55 3.43
C GLU A 244 -7.10 7.43 2.43
N MET A 245 -7.46 6.89 1.25
CA MET A 245 -8.34 7.58 0.30
C MET A 245 -9.69 7.96 0.91
N CYS A 246 -10.18 7.22 1.91
CA CYS A 246 -11.43 7.54 2.59
C CYS A 246 -11.30 8.74 3.54
N SER A 247 -10.09 9.04 4.01
CA SER A 247 -9.80 10.18 4.90
C SER A 247 -9.79 11.52 4.15
N ASN A 248 -9.69 11.49 2.82
CA ASN A 248 -9.63 12.68 1.96
C ASN A 248 -10.90 12.84 1.11
N THR A 249 -11.68 13.89 1.40
CA THR A 249 -12.99 14.16 0.76
C THR A 249 -12.94 14.25 -0.75
N GLN A 250 -11.83 14.68 -1.36
CA GLN A 250 -11.69 14.73 -2.82
C GLN A 250 -11.58 13.32 -3.40
N MET A 251 -10.76 12.46 -2.79
CA MET A 251 -10.54 11.07 -3.21
C MET A 251 -11.74 10.17 -2.92
N THR A 252 -12.49 10.47 -1.87
CA THR A 252 -13.72 9.78 -1.47
C THR A 252 -14.75 9.69 -2.60
N SER A 253 -14.89 10.74 -3.41
CA SER A 253 -15.84 10.75 -4.54
C SER A 253 -15.61 9.59 -5.52
N LYS A 254 -14.36 9.16 -5.68
CA LYS A 254 -13.95 8.07 -6.59
C LYS A 254 -14.24 6.68 -6.04
N LEU A 255 -14.20 6.53 -4.73
CA LEU A 255 -14.58 5.28 -4.07
C LEU A 255 -16.06 4.97 -4.30
N ASN A 256 -16.92 6.00 -4.36
CA ASN A 256 -18.34 5.84 -4.67
C ASN A 256 -18.59 5.38 -6.12
N GLU A 257 -17.70 5.70 -7.07
CA GLU A 257 -17.78 5.19 -8.45
C GLU A 257 -17.47 3.69 -8.54
N LYS A 258 -16.78 3.12 -7.55
CA LYS A 258 -16.39 1.70 -7.46
C LYS A 258 -17.00 1.02 -6.24
N ALA A 259 -18.33 0.86 -6.26
CA ALA A 259 -19.10 0.18 -5.20
C ALA A 259 -18.66 -1.27 -4.89
N THR A 260 -17.84 -1.89 -5.74
CA THR A 260 -17.25 -3.22 -5.51
C THR A 260 -16.01 -3.18 -4.62
N THR A 261 -15.42 -2.01 -4.36
CA THR A 261 -14.19 -1.87 -3.54
C THR A 261 -14.40 -2.43 -2.13
N ILE A 262 -15.48 -2.03 -1.45
CA ILE A 262 -15.77 -2.52 -0.11
C ILE A 262 -15.99 -4.04 -0.07
N CYS A 263 -16.58 -4.60 -1.13
CA CYS A 263 -16.74 -6.03 -1.28
C CYS A 263 -15.38 -6.74 -1.34
N CYS A 264 -14.41 -6.17 -2.05
CA CYS A 264 -13.04 -6.70 -2.12
C CYS A 264 -12.34 -6.65 -0.75
N ILE A 265 -12.50 -5.56 0.01
CA ILE A 265 -11.91 -5.45 1.36
C ILE A 265 -12.51 -6.50 2.31
N PHE A 266 -13.84 -6.72 2.27
CA PHE A 266 -14.48 -7.80 3.03
C PHE A 266 -13.94 -9.18 2.62
N ASP A 267 -13.74 -9.41 1.32
CA ASP A 267 -13.24 -10.68 0.80
C ASP A 267 -11.80 -10.95 1.24
N ILE A 268 -10.95 -9.93 1.29
CA ILE A 268 -9.58 -10.01 1.83
C ILE A 268 -9.62 -10.31 3.32
N LEU A 269 -10.46 -9.60 4.10
CA LEU A 269 -10.60 -9.84 5.54
C LEU A 269 -11.06 -11.28 5.83
N ASP A 270 -12.05 -11.78 5.10
CA ASP A 270 -12.53 -13.17 5.21
C ASP A 270 -11.41 -14.17 4.93
N THR A 271 -10.64 -13.91 3.87
CA THR A 271 -9.49 -14.73 3.45
C THR A 271 -8.40 -14.77 4.51
N ILE A 272 -8.07 -13.62 5.12
CA ILE A 272 -7.12 -13.54 6.24
C ILE A 272 -7.63 -14.34 7.43
N LEU A 273 -8.87 -14.13 7.86
CA LEU A 273 -9.45 -14.83 9.01
C LEU A 273 -9.55 -16.35 8.82
N GLN A 274 -9.77 -16.81 7.59
CA GLN A 274 -9.70 -18.23 7.25
C GLN A 274 -8.26 -18.75 7.35
N THR A 275 -7.32 -18.02 6.76
CA THR A 275 -5.90 -18.36 6.81
C THR A 275 -5.43 -18.41 8.27
N GLU A 276 -5.92 -17.53 9.16
CA GLU A 276 -5.62 -17.53 10.61
C GLU A 276 -6.08 -18.82 11.28
N ALA A 277 -7.27 -19.31 10.91
CA ALA A 277 -7.78 -20.55 11.44
C ALA A 277 -6.88 -21.74 11.03
N ILE A 278 -6.52 -21.82 9.74
CA ILE A 278 -5.70 -22.90 9.19
C ILE A 278 -4.27 -22.84 9.76
N PHE A 279 -3.68 -21.65 9.83
CA PHE A 279 -2.34 -21.45 10.35
C PHE A 279 -2.26 -21.77 11.85
N PHE A 280 -3.30 -21.45 12.62
CA PHE A 280 -3.39 -21.81 14.03
C PHE A 280 -3.37 -23.34 14.24
N GLU A 281 -4.14 -24.09 13.44
CA GLU A 281 -4.11 -25.56 13.45
C GLU A 281 -2.74 -26.10 13.04
N TYR A 282 -2.13 -25.53 12.00
CA TYR A 282 -0.76 -25.87 11.58
C TYR A 282 0.23 -25.66 12.73
N ARG A 283 0.19 -24.51 13.43
CA ARG A 283 1.09 -24.19 14.53
C ARG A 283 0.93 -25.13 15.72
N GLN A 284 -0.29 -25.57 16.04
CA GLN A 284 -0.50 -26.54 17.13
C GLN A 284 0.15 -27.90 16.85
N ASN A 285 0.25 -28.28 15.58
CA ASN A 285 0.81 -29.56 15.16
C ASN A 285 2.33 -29.53 14.95
N HIS A 286 2.98 -28.37 15.10
CA HIS A 286 4.43 -28.20 14.94
C HIS A 286 5.01 -27.57 16.22
N GLU A 287 6.08 -28.14 16.77
CA GLU A 287 6.77 -27.55 17.93
C GLU A 287 7.49 -26.27 17.52
N PHE A 288 6.82 -25.12 17.68
CA PHE A 288 7.45 -23.82 17.53
C PHE A 288 8.20 -23.45 18.82
N PRO A 289 9.42 -22.87 18.72
CA PRO A 289 10.17 -22.45 19.89
C PRO A 289 9.35 -21.47 20.74
N SER A 290 9.36 -21.71 22.05
CA SER A 290 8.73 -20.88 23.07
C SER A 290 9.18 -19.42 22.94
N GLU A 291 8.29 -18.52 22.54
CA GLU A 291 8.55 -17.08 22.47
C GLU A 291 9.01 -16.53 23.84
N ASN A 292 10.08 -15.71 23.81
CA ASN A 292 10.37 -14.82 24.92
C ASN A 292 9.23 -13.80 25.03
N PRO A 293 8.61 -13.62 26.22
CA PRO A 293 7.46 -12.75 26.37
C PRO A 293 7.79 -11.29 25.99
N PRO A 294 6.81 -10.52 25.47
CA PRO A 294 7.02 -9.14 25.07
C PRO A 294 7.60 -8.30 26.22
N LYS A 295 8.55 -7.42 25.89
CA LYS A 295 9.31 -6.61 26.86
C LYS A 295 8.44 -5.61 27.64
N ASP A 296 7.28 -5.24 27.11
CA ASP A 296 6.35 -4.30 27.74
C ASP A 296 5.47 -5.00 28.80
N GLU A 297 5.58 -4.55 30.06
CA GLU A 297 4.91 -5.15 31.21
C GLU A 297 3.38 -5.00 31.17
N LYS A 298 2.85 -3.95 30.52
CA LYS A 298 1.40 -3.79 30.33
C LYS A 298 0.84 -4.82 29.36
N ILE A 299 1.54 -5.05 28.26
CA ILE A 299 1.19 -6.06 27.25
C ILE A 299 1.28 -7.45 27.88
N ARG A 300 2.35 -7.73 28.65
CA ARG A 300 2.53 -9.01 29.34
C ARG A 300 1.42 -9.33 30.35
N LYS A 301 0.96 -8.36 31.15
CA LYS A 301 -0.14 -8.57 32.11
C LYS A 301 -1.47 -8.82 31.42
N ALA A 302 -1.76 -8.11 30.32
CA ALA A 302 -2.96 -8.35 29.52
C ALA A 302 -2.94 -9.75 28.86
N LEU A 303 -1.78 -10.17 28.33
CA LEU A 303 -1.60 -11.49 27.72
C LEU A 303 -1.76 -12.66 28.71
N LEU A 304 -1.30 -12.50 29.95
CA LEU A 304 -1.45 -13.52 30.99
C LEU A 304 -2.90 -13.72 31.43
N GLU A 305 -3.67 -12.63 31.52
CA GLU A 305 -5.09 -12.70 31.84
C GLU A 305 -5.89 -13.34 30.70
N GLU A 306 -5.50 -13.13 29.44
CA GLU A 306 -6.12 -13.75 28.28
C GLU A 306 -5.85 -15.26 28.20
N LYS A 307 -4.62 -15.71 28.48
CA LYS A 307 -4.30 -17.16 28.55
C LYS A 307 -5.19 -17.90 29.54
N ARG A 308 -5.48 -17.28 30.70
CA ARG A 308 -6.43 -17.83 31.68
C ARG A 308 -7.85 -17.96 31.13
N ILE A 309 -8.32 -17.00 30.34
CA ILE A 309 -9.66 -17.02 29.74
C ILE A 309 -9.76 -18.12 28.65
N GLU A 310 -8.71 -18.32 27.85
CA GLU A 310 -8.67 -19.39 26.84
C GLU A 310 -8.63 -20.79 27.44
N GLU A 311 -7.83 -20.99 28.50
CA GLU A 311 -7.79 -22.25 29.24
C GLU A 311 -9.12 -22.58 29.90
N ALA A 312 -9.87 -21.56 30.35
CA ALA A 312 -11.21 -21.74 30.90
C ALA A 312 -12.23 -22.18 29.83
N LYS A 313 -12.12 -21.71 28.58
CA LYS A 313 -12.98 -22.12 27.46
C LYS A 313 -12.74 -23.57 27.01
N LYS A 314 -11.50 -24.05 27.10
CA LYS A 314 -11.12 -25.43 26.68
C LYS A 314 -11.71 -26.54 27.55
N LYS A 315 -12.18 -26.24 28.77
CA LYS A 315 -12.71 -27.25 29.71
C LYS A 315 -14.15 -27.73 29.42
N GLN A 316 -14.70 -27.48 28.22
CA GLN A 316 -16.02 -28.00 27.82
C GLN A 316 -15.87 -29.07 26.70
N PRO A 317 -15.82 -30.36 27.06
CA PRO A 317 -15.47 -31.44 26.13
C PRO A 317 -16.59 -31.93 25.19
N ASP A 318 -17.86 -31.59 25.42
CA ASP A 318 -19.02 -32.22 24.72
C ASP A 318 -19.78 -31.29 23.78
N ARG A 319 -19.12 -30.32 23.14
CA ARG A 319 -19.81 -29.47 22.14
C ARG A 319 -19.71 -30.15 20.76
N PRO A 320 -20.84 -30.52 20.10
CA PRO A 320 -20.79 -31.07 18.75
C PRO A 320 -20.12 -30.09 17.79
N ASP A 321 -19.34 -30.61 16.84
CA ASP A 321 -18.68 -29.81 15.80
C ASP A 321 -19.72 -28.95 15.08
N GLN A 322 -19.61 -27.64 15.29
CA GLN A 322 -20.53 -26.70 14.66
C GLN A 322 -20.30 -26.72 13.14
N PRO A 323 -21.36 -26.65 12.32
CA PRO A 323 -21.20 -26.52 10.88
C PRO A 323 -20.33 -25.29 10.57
N LYS A 324 -19.36 -25.46 9.66
CA LYS A 324 -18.46 -24.37 9.26
C LYS A 324 -19.28 -23.11 8.91
N PRO A 325 -18.94 -21.94 9.48
CA PRO A 325 -19.60 -20.68 9.16
C PRO A 325 -19.71 -20.47 7.64
N ALA A 326 -20.84 -19.96 7.15
CA ALA A 326 -21.09 -19.73 5.73
C ALA A 326 -19.98 -18.91 5.04
N ARG A 327 -19.34 -17.98 5.77
CA ARG A 327 -18.16 -17.23 5.30
C ARG A 327 -16.96 -18.11 4.93
N LEU A 328 -16.68 -19.17 5.70
CA LEU A 328 -15.56 -20.09 5.41
C LEU A 328 -15.87 -20.94 4.18
N LYS A 329 -17.13 -21.38 4.04
CA LYS A 329 -17.55 -22.09 2.83
C LYS A 329 -17.36 -21.25 1.59
N ARG A 330 -17.70 -19.95 1.63
CA ARG A 330 -17.53 -19.05 0.49
C ARG A 330 -16.07 -18.90 0.04
N VAL A 331 -15.13 -18.75 0.98
CA VAL A 331 -13.70 -18.67 0.64
C VAL A 331 -13.17 -20.02 0.15
N GLU A 332 -13.64 -21.14 0.70
CA GLU A 332 -13.30 -22.49 0.22
C GLU A 332 -13.86 -22.81 -1.18
N GLU A 333 -15.08 -22.36 -1.47
CA GLU A 333 -15.79 -22.60 -2.74
C GLU A 333 -15.34 -21.66 -3.86
N SER A 334 -14.84 -20.47 -3.53
CA SER A 334 -14.31 -19.51 -4.49
C SER A 334 -12.87 -19.87 -4.89
N GLU A 335 -12.65 -20.18 -6.17
CA GLU A 335 -11.31 -20.46 -6.69
C GLU A 335 -10.33 -19.30 -6.45
N THR A 336 -10.79 -18.05 -6.60
CA THR A 336 -9.93 -16.87 -6.41
C THR A 336 -9.57 -16.66 -4.95
N LEU A 337 -10.55 -16.65 -4.04
CA LEU A 337 -10.29 -16.43 -2.61
C LEU A 337 -9.53 -17.59 -1.98
N SER A 338 -9.80 -18.82 -2.40
CA SER A 338 -9.03 -20.00 -1.99
C SER A 338 -7.56 -19.89 -2.41
N ALA A 339 -7.29 -19.46 -3.64
CA ALA A 339 -5.92 -19.23 -4.11
C ALA A 339 -5.21 -18.11 -3.31
N ILE A 340 -5.90 -16.99 -3.01
CA ILE A 340 -5.35 -15.92 -2.17
C ILE A 340 -5.08 -16.43 -0.75
N SER A 341 -5.98 -17.24 -0.17
CA SER A 341 -5.79 -17.86 1.14
C SER A 341 -4.55 -18.74 1.19
N GLN A 342 -4.28 -19.52 0.13
CA GLN A 342 -3.07 -20.32 0.03
C GLN A 342 -1.81 -19.46 -0.05
N VAL A 343 -1.84 -18.35 -0.79
CA VAL A 343 -0.75 -17.39 -0.87
C VAL A 343 -0.43 -16.79 0.51
N PHE A 344 -1.45 -16.35 1.26
CA PHE A 344 -1.26 -15.88 2.63
C PHE A 344 -0.74 -16.99 3.56
N LEU A 345 -1.27 -18.21 3.45
CA LEU A 345 -0.84 -19.32 4.30
C LEU A 345 0.65 -19.64 4.11
N GLU A 346 1.11 -19.67 2.86
CA GLU A 346 2.51 -19.90 2.55
C GLU A 346 3.40 -18.75 3.02
N PHE A 347 2.94 -17.50 2.85
CA PHE A 347 3.62 -16.35 3.43
C PHE A 347 3.81 -16.53 4.94
N TRP A 348 2.74 -16.85 5.68
CA TRP A 348 2.80 -16.96 7.14
C TRP A 348 3.63 -18.13 7.65
N LYS A 349 3.68 -19.23 6.90
CA LYS A 349 4.58 -20.36 7.21
C LYS A 349 6.06 -20.00 7.10
N ASN A 350 6.39 -19.01 6.27
CA ASN A 350 7.76 -18.60 5.96
C ASN A 350 8.19 -17.31 6.67
N VAL A 351 7.28 -16.64 7.37
CA VAL A 351 7.54 -15.43 8.18
C VAL A 351 8.45 -15.79 9.35
N LYS A 352 9.52 -15.01 9.54
CA LYS A 352 10.39 -15.11 10.73
C LYS A 352 9.69 -14.45 11.93
N ASP A 353 10.04 -14.84 13.15
CA ASP A 353 9.34 -14.41 14.37
C ASP A 353 9.25 -12.88 14.59
N GLU A 354 10.10 -12.08 13.93
CA GLU A 354 10.09 -10.61 13.99
C GLU A 354 9.12 -9.94 12.98
N ASP A 355 8.65 -10.68 11.96
CA ASP A 355 7.85 -10.15 10.84
C ASP A 355 6.34 -10.45 10.98
N TYR A 356 5.88 -11.04 12.11
CA TYR A 356 4.46 -11.30 12.35
C TYR A 356 3.61 -10.03 12.42
N GLY A 357 4.22 -8.86 12.68
CA GLY A 357 3.54 -7.55 12.66
C GLY A 357 2.91 -7.25 11.30
N THR A 358 3.55 -7.64 10.20
CA THR A 358 3.04 -7.42 8.84
C THR A 358 1.69 -8.10 8.60
N ILE A 359 1.40 -9.21 9.28
CA ILE A 359 0.12 -9.91 9.17
C ILE A 359 -0.98 -9.17 9.93
N GLY A 360 -0.66 -8.69 11.13
CA GLY A 360 -1.56 -7.85 11.93
C GLY A 360 -1.90 -6.53 11.22
N GLU A 361 -0.93 -5.94 10.52
CA GLU A 361 -1.09 -4.72 9.72
C GLU A 361 -2.13 -4.88 8.60
N ILE A 362 -2.09 -5.94 7.80
CA ILE A 362 -3.06 -6.12 6.69
C ILE A 362 -4.49 -6.20 7.24
N LYS A 363 -4.68 -6.95 8.33
CA LYS A 363 -5.97 -7.08 9.00
C LYS A 363 -6.43 -5.75 9.60
N LEU A 364 -5.54 -5.01 10.22
CA LEU A 364 -5.80 -3.68 10.77
C LEU A 364 -6.21 -2.71 9.65
N ASN A 365 -5.50 -2.71 8.53
CA ASN A 365 -5.77 -1.85 7.38
C ASN A 365 -7.11 -2.21 6.72
N CYS A 366 -7.48 -3.51 6.66
CA CYS A 366 -8.84 -3.90 6.24
C CYS A 366 -9.91 -3.30 7.14
N LEU A 367 -9.72 -3.31 8.46
CA LEU A 367 -10.68 -2.72 9.40
C LEU A 367 -10.77 -1.20 9.25
N LYS A 368 -9.63 -0.50 9.15
CA LYS A 368 -9.62 0.95 8.87
C LYS A 368 -10.40 1.28 7.59
N ALA A 369 -10.08 0.58 6.50
CA ALA A 369 -10.73 0.79 5.21
C ALA A 369 -12.24 0.49 5.26
N ILE A 370 -12.67 -0.60 5.91
CA ILE A 370 -14.10 -0.90 6.05
C ILE A 370 -14.80 0.18 6.87
N ALA A 371 -14.25 0.58 8.01
CA ALA A 371 -14.85 1.61 8.86
C ALA A 371 -15.09 2.89 8.07
N ASN A 372 -14.05 3.36 7.37
CA ASN A 372 -14.12 4.60 6.62
C ASN A 372 -15.09 4.47 5.43
N LEU A 373 -15.03 3.37 4.65
CA LEU A 373 -15.95 3.15 3.53
C LEU A 373 -17.42 3.06 3.95
N CYS A 374 -17.70 2.48 5.11
CA CYS A 374 -19.07 2.36 5.64
C CYS A 374 -19.66 3.71 6.07
N GLU A 375 -18.82 4.64 6.51
CA GLU A 375 -19.25 6.00 6.86
C GLU A 375 -19.74 6.76 5.61
N LEU A 376 -19.19 6.45 4.43
CA LEU A 376 -19.48 7.18 3.18
C LEU A 376 -20.88 6.92 2.61
N SER A 377 -21.39 5.68 2.71
CA SER A 377 -22.66 5.34 2.08
C SER A 377 -23.37 4.16 2.74
N MET A 378 -24.70 4.21 2.70
CA MET A 378 -25.55 3.12 3.18
C MET A 378 -25.38 1.85 2.30
N GLU A 379 -25.12 2.00 1.01
CA GLU A 379 -24.86 0.86 0.12
C GLU A 379 -23.62 0.07 0.53
N ASN A 380 -22.57 0.78 0.98
CA ASN A 380 -21.37 0.18 1.55
C ASN A 380 -21.70 -0.56 2.85
N LYS A 381 -22.53 0.02 3.73
CA LYS A 381 -23.00 -0.68 4.94
C LYS A 381 -23.73 -1.97 4.61
N LEU A 382 -24.55 -2.00 3.55
CA LEU A 382 -25.28 -3.19 3.11
C LEU A 382 -24.39 -4.23 2.41
N ALA A 383 -23.22 -3.84 1.91
CA ALA A 383 -22.30 -4.75 1.22
C ALA A 383 -21.79 -5.88 2.14
N SER A 384 -21.78 -5.67 3.46
CA SER A 384 -21.46 -6.68 4.48
C SER A 384 -22.38 -7.91 4.42
N CYS A 385 -23.61 -7.76 3.93
CA CYS A 385 -24.65 -8.78 3.89
C CYS A 385 -24.98 -9.27 2.47
N LYS A 386 -24.43 -8.64 1.42
CA LYS A 386 -24.70 -8.98 0.02
C LYS A 386 -23.88 -10.19 -0.44
N ASN A 387 -24.41 -10.93 -1.41
CA ASN A 387 -23.74 -12.07 -2.08
C ASN A 387 -23.22 -13.16 -1.11
N GLY A 388 -23.97 -13.43 -0.05
CA GLY A 388 -23.61 -14.44 0.96
C GLY A 388 -22.46 -14.03 1.88
N ARG A 389 -22.02 -12.76 1.84
CA ARG A 389 -21.05 -12.21 2.79
C ARG A 389 -21.65 -12.17 4.20
N MET A 390 -20.78 -12.41 5.18
CA MET A 390 -21.10 -12.24 6.59
C MET A 390 -20.09 -11.26 7.20
N GLY A 391 -19.90 -10.11 6.55
CA GLY A 391 -18.82 -9.16 6.85
C GLY A 391 -18.83 -8.68 8.31
N LEU A 392 -20.02 -8.46 8.88
CA LEU A 392 -20.15 -8.08 10.29
C LEU A 392 -19.65 -9.18 11.24
N LEU A 393 -19.87 -10.45 10.92
CA LEU A 393 -19.36 -11.56 11.72
C LEU A 393 -17.84 -11.67 11.66
N SER A 394 -17.27 -11.40 10.49
CA SER A 394 -15.83 -11.37 10.28
C SER A 394 -15.18 -10.30 11.13
N ILE A 395 -15.79 -9.11 11.19
CA ILE A 395 -15.33 -8.02 12.08
C ILE A 395 -15.51 -8.41 13.55
N LEU A 396 -16.65 -8.99 13.93
CA LEU A 396 -16.87 -9.47 15.30
C LEU A 396 -15.82 -10.52 15.70
N GLN A 397 -15.37 -11.37 14.78
CA GLN A 397 -14.32 -12.33 15.04
C GLN A 397 -12.98 -11.65 15.34
N CYS A 398 -12.68 -10.50 14.72
CA CYS A 398 -11.50 -9.70 15.04
C CYS A 398 -11.51 -9.17 16.49
N THR A 399 -12.67 -9.09 17.14
CA THR A 399 -12.75 -8.71 18.57
C THR A 399 -12.39 -9.86 19.52
N THR A 400 -12.49 -11.11 19.05
CA THR A 400 -12.44 -12.33 19.89
C THR A 400 -11.25 -13.25 19.62
N ARG A 401 -10.79 -13.40 18.37
CA ARG A 401 -9.62 -14.21 18.01
C ARG A 401 -8.35 -13.36 18.06
N ARG A 402 -7.51 -13.61 19.07
CA ARG A 402 -6.25 -12.92 19.30
C ARG A 402 -5.10 -13.92 19.25
N PRO A 403 -4.43 -14.05 18.11
CA PRO A 403 -3.15 -14.72 18.11
C PRO A 403 -2.18 -13.82 18.89
N ILE A 404 -1.72 -14.31 20.04
CA ILE A 404 -0.84 -13.58 21.00
C ILE A 404 0.42 -13.00 20.34
N TRP A 405 0.81 -13.55 19.20
CA TRP A 405 1.97 -13.17 18.40
C TRP A 405 1.75 -11.98 17.46
N PHE A 406 0.53 -11.40 17.38
CA PHE A 406 0.32 -10.15 16.63
C PHE A 406 0.42 -8.94 17.53
N PHE A 407 1.40 -8.07 17.26
CA PHE A 407 1.67 -6.85 18.03
C PHE A 407 0.48 -5.87 17.99
N GLU A 408 -0.26 -5.85 16.88
CA GLU A 408 -1.38 -4.96 16.59
C GLU A 408 -2.70 -5.42 17.23
N SER A 409 -2.72 -6.53 17.98
CA SER A 409 -3.94 -7.16 18.52
C SER A 409 -4.88 -6.20 19.24
N TYR A 410 -4.33 -5.24 20.00
CA TYR A 410 -5.12 -4.24 20.70
C TYR A 410 -5.71 -3.16 19.77
N ALA A 411 -4.95 -2.72 18.78
CA ALA A 411 -5.42 -1.78 17.76
C ALA A 411 -6.52 -2.42 16.90
N ILE A 412 -6.32 -3.68 16.49
CA ILE A 412 -7.31 -4.49 15.76
C ILE A 412 -8.63 -4.57 16.54
N GLN A 413 -8.58 -4.82 17.85
CA GLN A 413 -9.80 -4.87 18.66
C GLN A 413 -10.55 -3.53 18.66
N LYS A 414 -9.83 -2.42 18.86
CA LYS A 414 -10.45 -1.07 18.88
C LYS A 414 -11.09 -0.75 17.54
N TRP A 415 -10.38 -0.99 16.45
CA TRP A 415 -10.89 -0.75 15.10
C TRP A 415 -12.06 -1.68 14.76
N ALA A 416 -12.04 -2.94 15.19
CA ALA A 416 -13.17 -3.84 15.01
C ALA A 416 -14.42 -3.36 15.76
N ILE A 417 -14.27 -2.88 17.01
CA ILE A 417 -15.36 -2.26 17.77
C ILE A 417 -15.92 -1.02 17.04
N PHE A 418 -15.03 -0.18 16.51
CA PHE A 418 -15.41 0.99 15.74
C PHE A 418 -16.15 0.61 14.45
N CYS A 419 -15.64 -0.36 13.69
CA CYS A 419 -16.29 -0.89 12.48
C CYS A 419 -17.70 -1.42 12.76
N VAL A 420 -17.89 -2.17 13.84
CA VAL A 420 -19.22 -2.70 14.23
C VAL A 420 -20.20 -1.56 14.46
N ARG A 421 -19.76 -0.48 15.13
CA ARG A 421 -20.60 0.71 15.34
C ARG A 421 -20.96 1.35 14.00
N GLN A 422 -19.98 1.62 13.14
CA GLN A 422 -20.21 2.22 11.82
C GLN A 422 -21.16 1.42 10.94
N LEU A 423 -21.01 0.09 10.93
CA LEU A 423 -21.86 -0.80 10.14
C LEU A 423 -23.30 -0.89 10.65
N THR A 424 -23.52 -0.68 11.95
CA THR A 424 -24.82 -0.85 12.59
C THR A 424 -25.55 0.47 12.79
N GLU A 425 -24.83 1.58 12.78
CA GLU A 425 -25.41 2.92 12.78
C GLU A 425 -26.34 3.08 11.57
N ASP A 426 -27.61 3.36 11.85
CA ASP A 426 -28.70 3.53 10.87
C ASP A 426 -28.89 2.39 9.86
N CYS A 427 -28.39 1.17 10.16
CA CYS A 427 -28.55 -0.01 9.31
C CYS A 427 -29.23 -1.16 10.06
N LEU A 428 -30.51 -1.41 9.71
CA LEU A 428 -31.33 -2.43 10.37
C LEU A 428 -30.85 -3.85 10.03
N GLU A 429 -30.45 -4.09 8.79
CA GLU A 429 -29.98 -5.40 8.32
C GLU A 429 -28.74 -5.86 9.10
N ASN A 430 -27.78 -4.96 9.33
CA ASN A 430 -26.61 -5.26 10.15
C ASN A 430 -26.97 -5.38 11.64
N LYS A 431 -27.92 -4.59 12.16
CA LYS A 431 -28.42 -4.75 13.55
C LYS A 431 -29.09 -6.10 13.75
N GLU A 432 -29.85 -6.58 12.78
CA GLU A 432 -30.49 -7.91 12.81
C GLU A 432 -29.45 -9.03 12.91
N VAL A 433 -28.31 -8.92 12.23
CA VAL A 433 -27.21 -9.88 12.36
C VAL A 433 -26.71 -9.94 13.81
N ILE A 434 -26.59 -8.80 14.51
CA ILE A 434 -26.21 -8.77 15.95
C ILE A 434 -27.30 -9.36 16.84
N LEU A 435 -28.56 -9.10 16.52
CA LEU A 435 -29.71 -9.65 17.26
C LEU A 435 -29.79 -11.17 17.14
N ASN A 436 -29.42 -11.72 15.98
CA ASN A 436 -29.45 -13.15 15.67
C ASN A 436 -28.20 -13.92 16.13
N LEU A 437 -27.22 -13.27 16.78
CA LEU A 437 -26.03 -13.93 17.34
C LEU A 437 -26.33 -14.97 18.42
N ASP A 438 -27.52 -14.92 19.03
CA ASP A 438 -27.97 -15.91 20.03
C ASP A 438 -28.32 -17.27 19.43
N GLN A 439 -28.33 -17.41 18.10
CA GLN A 439 -28.49 -18.71 17.46
C GLN A 439 -27.23 -19.58 17.71
N PRO A 440 -27.38 -20.88 18.01
CA PRO A 440 -26.32 -21.76 18.51
C PRO A 440 -25.15 -22.02 17.56
N ALA A 441 -25.12 -21.37 16.39
CA ALA A 441 -24.16 -21.55 15.31
C ALA A 441 -22.93 -20.63 15.37
N GLN A 442 -22.83 -19.72 16.36
CA GLN A 442 -21.73 -18.75 16.40
C GLN A 442 -20.97 -18.74 17.74
N PRO A 443 -19.62 -18.82 17.71
CA PRO A 443 -18.79 -18.88 18.90
C PRO A 443 -18.51 -17.46 19.40
N ILE A 444 -19.53 -16.78 19.92
CA ILE A 444 -19.37 -15.47 20.54
C ILE A 444 -19.72 -15.58 22.03
N MET A 445 -18.72 -15.37 22.88
CA MET A 445 -18.91 -15.29 24.34
C MET A 445 -19.52 -13.94 24.73
N ASP A 446 -20.54 -14.02 25.57
CA ASP A 446 -21.17 -12.95 26.35
C ASP A 446 -21.65 -11.74 25.53
N ARG A 447 -22.79 -11.96 24.85
CA ARG A 447 -23.57 -10.93 24.13
C ARG A 447 -23.77 -9.66 24.95
N GLN A 448 -24.01 -9.77 26.27
CA GLN A 448 -24.25 -8.60 27.11
C GLN A 448 -23.01 -7.73 27.31
N LYS A 449 -21.83 -8.36 27.44
CA LYS A 449 -20.55 -7.67 27.51
C LYS A 449 -20.22 -7.00 26.17
N LEU A 450 -20.43 -7.69 25.06
CA LEU A 450 -20.26 -7.14 23.72
C LEU A 450 -21.18 -5.95 23.45
N LEU A 451 -22.49 -6.09 23.69
CA LEU A 451 -23.46 -5.00 23.55
C LEU A 451 -23.12 -3.79 24.42
N SER A 452 -22.57 -4.00 25.62
CA SER A 452 -22.07 -2.92 26.48
C SER A 452 -20.82 -2.24 25.92
N GLN A 453 -19.86 -3.00 25.39
CA GLN A 453 -18.63 -2.47 24.79
C GLN A 453 -18.92 -1.72 23.48
N PHE A 454 -19.92 -2.17 22.73
CA PHE A 454 -20.34 -1.52 21.49
C PHE A 454 -21.20 -0.26 21.73
N GLY A 455 -21.69 -0.01 22.95
CA GLY A 455 -22.61 1.10 23.21
C GLY A 455 -24.01 0.90 22.61
N LEU A 456 -24.36 -0.34 22.23
CA LEU A 456 -25.59 -0.70 21.54
C LEU A 456 -26.72 -1.16 22.48
N LYS A 457 -26.51 -1.11 23.81
CA LYS A 457 -27.49 -1.57 24.80
C LYS A 457 -28.82 -0.79 24.74
N SER A 458 -28.78 0.53 24.64
CA SER A 458 -29.99 1.37 24.60
C SER A 458 -30.75 1.27 23.26
N VAL A 459 -30.03 1.19 22.14
CA VAL A 459 -30.62 1.19 20.78
C VAL A 459 -31.44 -0.08 20.52
N LEU A 460 -30.98 -1.24 21.00
CA LEU A 460 -31.68 -2.52 20.80
C LEU A 460 -32.84 -2.73 21.79
N GLU A 461 -32.81 -2.07 22.95
CA GLU A 461 -33.93 -2.08 23.90
C GLU A 461 -35.10 -1.25 23.35
N ASP A 462 -34.85 -0.09 22.73
CA ASP A 462 -35.89 0.74 22.08
C ASP A 462 -36.48 0.12 20.81
N GLU A 463 -35.69 -0.64 20.02
CA GLU A 463 -36.17 -1.29 18.79
C GLU A 463 -36.95 -2.60 19.05
N LYS A 464 -36.65 -3.34 20.13
CA LYS A 464 -37.48 -4.47 20.59
C LYS A 464 -38.91 -4.03 20.93
N PHE A 465 -39.13 -2.77 21.32
CA PHE A 465 -40.47 -2.23 21.56
C PHE A 465 -41.20 -1.82 20.27
N LYS A 466 -40.52 -1.71 19.12
CA LYS A 466 -41.13 -1.38 17.82
C LYS A 466 -41.46 -2.60 16.96
N LEU A 467 -40.73 -3.71 17.11
CA LEU A 467 -41.05 -4.98 16.46
C LEU A 467 -42.04 -5.78 17.32
N LYS A 468 -43.28 -5.32 17.40
CA LYS A 468 -44.40 -6.24 17.72
C LYS A 468 -44.65 -7.11 16.49
N PRO A 469 -44.89 -8.42 16.67
CA PRO A 469 -45.27 -9.28 15.54
C PRO A 469 -46.56 -8.75 14.93
N ILE A 470 -46.59 -8.66 13.60
CA ILE A 470 -47.84 -8.60 12.84
C ILE A 470 -48.57 -9.90 13.22
N GLN A 471 -49.61 -9.76 14.05
CA GLN A 471 -50.56 -10.84 14.32
C GLN A 471 -51.41 -11.02 13.06
N GLU A 472 -51.43 -12.23 12.52
CA GLU A 472 -52.52 -12.70 11.65
C GLU A 472 -53.84 -12.71 12.42
#